data_AF-A0A1A9NMG0-F1
#
_entry.id   AF-A0A1A9NMG0-F1
#
_cell.length_a   1.000
_cell.length_b   1.000
_cell.length_c   1.000
_cell.angle_alpha   90.00
_cell.angle_beta   90.00
_cell.angle_gamma   90.00
#
_symmetry.space_group_name_H-M   'P 1'
#
loop_
_entity.id
_entity.type
_entity.pdbx_description
1 polymer ?
#
loop_
_entity_poly.entity_id
_entity_poly.type
_entity_poly.pdbx_seq_one_letter_code
_entity_poly.pdbx_strand_id
1 'polypeptide(L)'
;MNQKMLEHLGEHADKYPTNLEQKYPHVFHKLVEFWGTTDMRPYFDELIMSNRPNRLGFPPETVTEIWALSKLYSTLHPEHEPPESISAFGDIWNVDVDAARDSWKQQQAGEKQTSAEKKSDT
;
A
#
# COMPACT_ATOMS: atom_id res chain seq x y z
N MET A 1 10.59 13.88 -15.17
CA MET A 1 10.66 14.03 -13.70
C MET A 1 9.56 14.96 -13.25
N ASN A 2 8.53 14.39 -12.67
CA ASN A 2 7.35 15.04 -12.12
C ASN A 2 7.70 15.75 -10.81
N GLN A 3 7.40 17.04 -10.71
CA GLN A 3 7.74 17.87 -9.54
C GLN A 3 7.01 17.43 -8.28
N LYS A 4 5.72 17.07 -8.38
CA LYS A 4 4.91 16.63 -7.24
C LYS A 4 5.46 15.34 -6.63
N MET A 5 5.92 14.40 -7.47
CA MET A 5 6.59 13.20 -6.98
C MET A 5 7.90 13.52 -6.27
N LEU A 6 8.69 14.47 -6.77
CA LEU A 6 9.94 14.89 -6.11
C LEU A 6 9.67 15.54 -4.75
N GLU A 7 8.64 16.38 -4.65
CA GLU A 7 8.19 16.98 -3.38
C GLU A 7 7.79 15.90 -2.37
N HIS A 8 7.07 14.86 -2.81
CA HIS A 8 6.70 13.72 -1.98
C HIS A 8 7.88 12.88 -1.50
N LEU A 9 8.94 12.77 -2.30
CA LEU A 9 10.15 12.03 -1.95
C LEU A 9 11.10 12.83 -1.05
N GLY A 10 11.08 14.16 -1.13
CA GLY A 10 11.92 15.04 -0.33
C GLY A 10 13.41 14.72 -0.47
N GLU A 11 14.05 14.39 0.65
CA GLU A 11 15.48 14.02 0.70
C GLU A 11 15.80 12.71 -0.04
N HIS A 12 14.78 11.91 -0.37
CA HIS A 12 14.90 10.63 -1.08
C HIS A 12 14.66 10.74 -2.58
N ALA A 13 14.94 11.91 -3.18
CA ALA A 13 14.82 12.13 -4.62
C ALA A 13 15.68 11.16 -5.48
N ASP A 14 16.70 10.54 -4.89
CA ASP A 14 17.49 9.46 -5.51
C ASP A 14 16.66 8.20 -5.83
N LYS A 15 15.55 7.99 -5.12
CA LYS A 15 14.61 6.87 -5.33
C LYS A 15 13.52 7.18 -6.36
N TYR A 16 13.67 8.24 -7.13
CA TYR A 16 12.69 8.64 -8.12
C TYR A 16 12.49 7.53 -9.17
N PRO A 17 11.24 7.07 -9.40
CA PRO A 17 10.98 5.89 -10.22
C PRO A 17 10.93 6.23 -11.71
N THR A 18 12.12 6.35 -12.30
CA THR A 18 12.28 6.80 -13.69
C THR A 18 11.71 5.80 -14.68
N ASN A 19 11.84 4.49 -14.43
CA ASN A 19 11.28 3.48 -15.33
C ASN A 19 9.75 3.46 -15.27
N LEU A 20 9.15 3.64 -14.10
CA LEU A 20 7.69 3.77 -13.97
C LEU A 20 7.16 4.99 -14.72
N GLU A 21 7.78 6.16 -14.58
CA GLU A 21 7.36 7.38 -15.30
C GLU A 21 7.39 7.17 -16.82
N GLN A 22 8.45 6.55 -17.34
CA GLN A 22 8.65 6.38 -18.79
C GLN A 22 7.82 5.24 -19.40
N LYS A 23 7.79 4.07 -18.76
CA LYS A 23 7.22 2.84 -19.33
C LYS A 23 5.77 2.63 -18.91
N TYR A 24 5.37 3.13 -17.73
CA TYR A 24 4.06 2.91 -17.13
C TYR A 24 3.44 4.22 -16.60
N PRO A 25 3.25 5.25 -17.45
CA PRO A 25 2.82 6.58 -17.00
C PRO A 25 1.48 6.57 -16.26
N HIS A 26 0.59 5.64 -16.58
CA HIS A 26 -0.69 5.47 -15.87
C HIS A 26 -0.52 4.95 -14.44
N VAL A 27 0.44 4.06 -14.20
CA VAL A 27 0.80 3.58 -12.85
C VAL A 27 1.46 4.73 -12.09
N PHE A 28 2.41 5.40 -12.74
CA PHE A 28 3.12 6.53 -12.17
C PHE A 28 2.17 7.65 -11.71
N HIS A 29 1.19 8.04 -12.54
CA HIS A 29 0.21 9.05 -12.14
C HIS A 29 -0.61 8.65 -10.92
N LYS A 30 -1.03 7.37 -10.82
CA LYS A 30 -1.73 6.86 -9.64
C LYS A 30 -0.85 6.85 -8.39
N LEU A 31 0.44 6.52 -8.53
CA LEU A 31 1.39 6.63 -7.40
C LEU A 31 1.44 8.06 -6.88
N VAL A 32 1.51 9.06 -7.76
CA VAL A 32 1.53 10.50 -7.38
C VAL A 32 0.19 10.99 -6.83
N GLU A 33 -0.92 10.38 -7.23
CA GLU A 33 -2.25 10.70 -6.74
C GLU A 33 -2.49 10.14 -5.34
N PHE A 34 -2.13 8.88 -5.12
CA PHE A 34 -2.35 8.18 -3.85
C PHE A 34 -1.25 8.42 -2.82
N TRP A 35 -0.13 9.05 -3.20
CA TRP A 35 0.94 9.33 -2.26
C TRP A 35 0.44 10.14 -1.05
N GLY A 36 0.76 9.66 0.14
CA GLY A 36 0.33 10.24 1.42
C GLY A 36 -1.15 9.98 1.77
N THR A 37 -1.79 9.00 1.12
CA THR A 37 -3.17 8.60 1.41
C THR A 37 -3.24 7.14 1.85
N THR A 38 -4.31 6.77 2.56
CA THR A 38 -4.56 5.37 2.96
C THR A 38 -4.66 4.40 1.78
N ASP A 39 -4.95 4.90 0.57
CA ASP A 39 -5.12 4.08 -0.64
C ASP A 39 -3.78 3.64 -1.26
N MET A 40 -2.66 4.24 -0.83
CA MET A 40 -1.34 3.92 -1.39
C MET A 40 -0.89 2.49 -1.11
N ARG A 41 -1.11 2.01 0.13
CA ARG A 41 -0.69 0.67 0.54
C ARG A 41 -1.44 -0.43 -0.22
N PRO A 42 -2.79 -0.42 -0.29
CA PRO A 42 -3.53 -1.34 -1.16
C PRO A 42 -3.08 -1.28 -2.62
N TYR A 43 -2.71 -0.10 -3.12
CA TYR A 43 -2.24 0.05 -4.49
C TYR A 43 -0.89 -0.62 -4.74
N PHE A 44 0.06 -0.53 -3.81
CA PHE A 44 1.32 -1.29 -3.89
C PHE A 44 1.07 -2.81 -3.91
N ASP A 45 0.15 -3.29 -3.08
CA ASP A 45 -0.20 -4.70 -2.99
C ASP A 45 -0.76 -5.20 -4.33
N GLU A 46 -1.65 -4.42 -4.96
CA GLU A 46 -2.17 -4.74 -6.29
C GLU A 46 -1.08 -4.81 -7.37
N LEU A 47 -0.11 -3.90 -7.32
CA LEU A 47 1.00 -3.86 -8.28
C LEU A 47 1.94 -5.06 -8.12
N ILE A 48 2.14 -5.54 -6.90
CA ILE A 48 3.05 -6.66 -6.59
C ILE A 48 2.35 -8.01 -6.76
N MET A 49 1.09 -8.15 -6.34
CA MET A 49 0.36 -9.42 -6.29
C MET A 49 -0.44 -9.74 -7.56
N SER A 50 -0.61 -8.80 -8.49
CA SER A 50 -1.34 -8.92 -9.77
C SER A 50 -1.83 -10.35 -10.13
N ASN A 51 -3.03 -10.72 -9.66
CA ASN A 51 -3.63 -12.05 -9.87
C ASN A 51 -4.34 -12.19 -11.24
N ARG A 52 -3.72 -11.65 -12.31
CA ARG A 52 -4.29 -11.67 -13.66
C ARG A 52 -3.50 -12.66 -14.53
N PRO A 53 -4.07 -13.82 -14.90
CA PRO A 53 -3.33 -14.89 -15.57
C PRO A 53 -2.78 -14.50 -16.97
N ASN A 54 -3.27 -13.40 -17.56
CA ASN A 54 -2.89 -12.95 -18.90
C ASN A 54 -2.08 -11.64 -18.93
N ARG A 55 -1.42 -11.25 -17.83
CA ARG A 55 -0.47 -10.13 -17.86
C ARG A 55 0.96 -10.61 -17.65
N LEU A 56 1.85 -10.19 -18.56
CA LEU A 56 3.28 -10.16 -18.29
C LEU A 56 3.47 -9.13 -17.15
N GLY A 57 4.01 -9.57 -16.02
CA GLY A 57 4.29 -8.70 -14.87
C GLY A 57 5.25 -7.57 -15.20
N PHE A 58 5.70 -6.83 -14.18
CA PHE A 58 6.69 -5.78 -14.40
C PHE A 58 8.09 -6.37 -14.66
N PRO A 59 8.90 -5.70 -15.49
CA PRO A 59 10.31 -6.08 -15.65
C PRO A 59 11.05 -5.87 -14.32
N PRO A 60 12.17 -6.59 -14.08
CA PRO A 60 12.87 -6.59 -12.79
C PRO A 60 13.26 -5.19 -12.29
N GLU A 61 13.65 -4.29 -13.20
CA GLU A 61 14.05 -2.93 -12.87
C GLU A 61 12.86 -2.13 -12.32
N THR A 62 11.68 -2.31 -12.92
CA THR A 62 10.45 -1.67 -12.46
C THR A 62 9.95 -2.27 -11.15
N VAL A 63 10.07 -3.59 -10.96
CA VAL A 63 9.75 -4.22 -9.67
C VAL A 63 10.61 -3.63 -8.55
N THR A 64 11.91 -3.45 -8.82
CA THR A 64 12.84 -2.86 -7.83
C THR A 64 12.44 -1.44 -7.44
N GLU A 65 12.02 -0.61 -8.41
CA GLU A 65 11.49 0.74 -8.12
C GLU A 65 10.20 0.68 -7.27
N ILE A 66 9.26 -0.21 -7.61
CA ILE A 66 8.00 -0.39 -6.86
C ILE A 66 8.29 -0.79 -5.41
N TRP A 67 9.22 -1.74 -5.20
CA TRP A 67 9.62 -2.19 -3.87
C TRP A 67 10.32 -1.11 -3.06
N ALA A 68 11.25 -0.37 -3.68
CA ALA A 68 11.96 0.72 -3.03
C ALA A 68 11.00 1.83 -2.59
N LEU A 69 10.00 2.15 -3.41
CA LEU A 69 8.95 3.12 -3.08
C LEU A 69 8.04 2.62 -1.96
N SER A 70 7.61 1.35 -1.99
CA SER A 70 6.76 0.76 -0.94
C SER A 70 7.45 0.83 0.43
N LYS A 71 8.73 0.44 0.51
CA LYS A 71 9.51 0.54 1.75
C LYS A 71 9.68 1.99 2.22
N LEU A 72 9.93 2.90 1.28
CA LEU A 72 10.03 4.32 1.60
C LEU A 72 8.71 4.86 2.14
N TYR A 73 7.59 4.48 1.52
CA TYR A 73 6.26 4.88 1.95
C TYR A 73 5.96 4.45 3.39
N SER A 74 6.23 3.19 3.76
CA SER A 74 6.08 2.74 5.16
C SER A 74 6.96 3.54 6.14
N THR A 75 8.15 3.96 5.70
CA THR A 75 9.05 4.77 6.56
C THR A 75 8.52 6.20 6.75
N LEU A 76 7.93 6.78 5.71
CA LEU A 76 7.41 8.15 5.73
C LEU A 76 6.01 8.25 6.33
N HIS A 77 5.21 7.20 6.23
CA HIS A 77 3.80 7.15 6.62
C HIS A 77 3.48 5.94 7.52
N PRO A 78 4.09 5.84 8.71
CA PRO A 78 3.84 4.74 9.64
C PRO A 78 2.37 4.69 10.10
N GLU A 79 1.65 5.82 10.09
CA GLU A 79 0.22 5.89 10.41
C GLU A 79 -0.69 5.18 9.40
N HIS A 80 -0.17 4.87 8.21
CA HIS A 80 -0.87 4.15 7.15
C HIS A 80 -0.44 2.68 7.05
N GLU A 81 0.44 2.23 7.95
CA GLU A 81 0.81 0.83 8.07
C GLU A 81 -0.23 0.07 8.92
N PRO A 82 -0.76 -1.07 8.42
CA PRO A 82 -1.54 -1.96 9.27
C PRO A 82 -0.72 -2.38 10.50
N PRO A 83 -1.33 -2.51 11.70
CA PRO A 83 -0.62 -2.93 12.91
C PRO A 83 0.24 -4.17 12.67
N GLU A 84 1.49 -4.10 13.14
CA GLU A 84 2.61 -5.05 13.02
C GLU A 84 2.27 -6.54 13.04
N SER A 85 1.16 -6.94 13.67
CA SER A 85 0.64 -8.32 13.59
C SER A 85 0.34 -8.81 12.16
N ILE A 86 0.32 -7.90 11.17
CA ILE A 86 -0.06 -8.20 9.78
C ILE A 86 0.85 -7.43 8.79
N SER A 87 2.12 -7.21 9.18
CA SER A 87 3.14 -6.73 8.23
C SER A 87 3.53 -7.86 7.27
N ALA A 88 2.66 -8.12 6.31
CA ALA A 88 2.77 -9.23 5.38
C ALA A 88 3.96 -9.11 4.42
N PHE A 89 4.66 -7.97 4.31
CA PHE A 89 5.75 -7.84 3.32
C PHE A 89 7.09 -8.48 3.72
N GLY A 90 7.29 -8.83 4.99
CA GLY A 90 8.40 -9.70 5.39
C GLY A 90 8.16 -11.17 5.04
N ASP A 91 6.88 -11.58 4.98
CA ASP A 91 6.42 -12.98 4.97
C ASP A 91 5.67 -13.41 3.68
N ILE A 92 5.50 -12.54 2.68
CA ILE A 92 4.66 -12.80 1.48
C ILE A 92 5.16 -13.93 0.58
N TRP A 93 6.42 -14.38 0.70
CA TRP A 93 6.87 -15.62 0.03
C TRP A 93 6.61 -16.90 0.85
N ASN A 94 5.99 -16.80 2.04
CA ASN A 94 5.88 -17.94 2.96
C ASN A 94 4.50 -18.13 3.63
N VAL A 95 3.44 -17.38 3.28
CA VAL A 95 2.11 -17.58 3.89
C VAL A 95 1.00 -17.42 2.86
N ASP A 96 0.07 -18.38 2.82
CA ASP A 96 -1.20 -18.33 2.07
C ASP A 96 -2.00 -17.05 2.40
N VAL A 97 -1.98 -16.09 1.46
CA VAL A 97 -2.51 -14.71 1.58
C VAL A 97 -4.04 -14.67 1.68
N ASP A 98 -4.73 -15.70 1.19
CA ASP A 98 -6.20 -15.73 1.16
C ASP A 98 -6.83 -15.76 2.56
N ALA A 99 -6.16 -16.31 3.57
CA ALA A 99 -6.69 -16.39 4.94
C ALA A 99 -6.65 -15.04 5.69
N ALA A 100 -5.67 -14.18 5.38
CA ALA A 100 -5.49 -12.92 6.09
C ALA A 100 -6.50 -11.86 5.67
N ARG A 101 -6.94 -11.85 4.39
CA ARG A 101 -7.83 -10.82 3.83
C ARG A 101 -9.24 -10.82 4.44
N ASP A 102 -9.76 -11.99 4.79
CA ASP A 102 -11.14 -12.13 5.26
C ASP A 102 -11.31 -11.73 6.75
N SER A 103 -10.23 -11.78 7.52
CA SER A 103 -10.23 -11.52 8.97
C SER A 103 -10.49 -10.05 9.35
N TRP A 104 -10.07 -9.08 8.51
CA TRP A 104 -10.15 -7.65 8.85
C TRP A 104 -11.50 -7.00 8.59
N LYS A 105 -12.30 -7.56 7.67
CA LYS A 105 -13.66 -7.07 7.44
C LYS A 105 -14.57 -7.36 8.63
N GLN A 106 -14.25 -8.36 9.45
CA GLN A 106 -15.05 -8.77 10.59
C GLN A 106 -14.87 -7.84 11.81
N GLN A 107 -13.68 -7.24 11.99
CA GLN A 107 -13.39 -6.38 13.16
C GLN A 107 -14.01 -4.98 13.06
N GLN A 108 -14.04 -4.37 11.87
CA GLN A 108 -14.67 -3.05 11.65
C GLN A 108 -16.21 -3.04 11.79
N ALA A 109 -16.85 -4.21 11.70
CA ALA A 109 -18.29 -4.35 11.87
C ALA A 109 -18.73 -4.51 13.34
N GLY A 110 -17.81 -4.85 14.25
CA GLY A 110 -18.12 -5.14 15.66
C GLY A 110 -18.14 -3.90 16.58
N GLU A 111 -17.41 -2.83 16.26
CA GLU A 111 -17.27 -1.68 17.17
C GLU A 111 -18.41 -0.65 17.09
N LYS A 112 -19.40 -0.83 16.21
CA LYS A 112 -20.54 0.11 16.10
C LYS A 112 -21.72 -0.18 17.02
N GLN A 113 -21.70 -1.20 17.88
CA GLN A 113 -22.90 -1.58 18.67
C GLN A 113 -22.78 -1.53 20.20
N THR A 114 -21.65 -1.18 20.82
CA THR A 114 -21.54 -1.24 22.31
C THR A 114 -21.60 0.09 23.06
N SER A 115 -21.76 1.24 22.39
CA SER A 115 -21.85 2.56 23.08
C SER A 115 -23.28 3.09 23.34
N ALA A 116 -24.33 2.33 23.02
CA ALA A 116 -25.72 2.79 23.21
C ALA A 116 -26.40 2.37 24.52
N GLU A 117 -25.77 1.55 25.38
CA GLU A 117 -26.42 1.00 26.59
C GLU A 117 -25.71 1.42 27.88
N LYS A 118 -25.73 2.73 28.21
CA LYS A 118 -25.45 3.19 29.58
C LYS A 118 -26.01 4.57 29.89
N LYS A 119 -27.31 4.78 29.68
CA LYS A 119 -28.07 5.90 30.25
C LYS A 119 -29.52 5.51 30.55
N SER A 120 -29.71 4.47 31.36
CA SER A 120 -31.00 4.15 31.97
C SER A 120 -30.75 3.45 33.30
N ASP A 121 -30.50 4.20 34.36
CA ASP A 121 -30.95 3.82 35.70
C ASP A 121 -30.98 5.09 36.57
N THR A 122 -32.20 5.61 36.74
CA THR A 122 -32.65 6.51 37.80
C THR A 122 -33.84 5.82 38.43
#